data_AF-A0A925UX22-F1
#
_entry.id   AF-A0A925UX22-F1
#
_cell.length_a   1.000
_cell.length_b   1.000
_cell.length_c   1.000
_cell.angle_alpha   90.00
_cell.angle_beta   90.00
_cell.angle_gamma   90.00
#
_symmetry.space_group_name_H-M   'P 1'
#
loop_
_entity.id
_entity.type
_entity.pdbx_description
1 polymer ?
#
loop_
_entity_poly.entity_id
_entity_poly.type
_entity_poly.pdbx_seq_one_letter_code
_entity_poly.pdbx_strand_id
1 'polypeptide(L)'
;MRSLVIGVLFASTLVQAQRSSGTYHPTKGQAVAWSINAAKTLVWGGSPYMPVGVRVDAQPASIQAAKAAGIQDVLVELPAGGTGWDDALKSLEGSSMRYLIEISSLAPMAKGYAIEPQAYSISGITAPRKIEATIPGASSVLTVLVTKRDNNVEKVTRRTLENGRLSIDVRPLNDLEHILLIYPEMRSLEQPDLWEAMDEHRDTLVTSLKQHAPGIGLRGIVNPLGRTMALARTEIRFVPSSPYFRFELKTYLEKKYRSVEVAQRAWSMSSNALKTFDDLARLCPLWAGDKGIPELWDPSNDQLIPSDLKRSSIWKDIRDVVSSAGARRYQRLTTAIRQATDVPVV
;
A
#
# COMPACT_ATOMS: atom_id res chain seq x y z
N MET A 1 44.52 11.02 21.88
CA MET A 1 43.09 10.93 22.30
C MET A 1 42.35 10.13 21.26
N ARG A 2 41.69 9.05 21.68
CA ARG A 2 41.09 8.01 20.82
C ARG A 2 39.76 8.51 20.23
N SER A 3 39.67 8.54 18.91
CA SER A 3 38.41 8.66 18.17
C SER A 3 37.67 7.32 18.24
N LEU A 4 36.51 7.30 18.89
CA LEU A 4 35.62 6.14 18.91
C LEU A 4 34.62 6.29 17.76
N VAL A 5 34.89 5.59 16.65
CA VAL A 5 33.93 5.42 15.56
C VAL A 5 32.92 4.37 16.01
N ILE A 6 31.72 4.80 16.40
CA ILE A 6 30.60 3.90 16.66
C ILE A 6 30.03 3.47 15.31
N GLY A 7 30.40 2.26 14.88
CA GLY A 7 29.82 1.60 13.73
C GLY A 7 28.34 1.31 13.95
N VAL A 8 27.48 1.96 13.18
CA VAL A 8 26.07 1.61 13.07
C VAL A 8 25.98 0.31 12.27
N LEU A 9 25.76 -0.80 12.98
CA LEU A 9 25.34 -2.07 12.40
C LEU A 9 23.95 -1.89 11.78
N PHE A 10 23.90 -1.55 10.50
CA PHE A 10 22.73 -1.80 9.69
C PHE A 10 22.56 -3.31 9.59
N ALA A 11 21.60 -3.86 10.34
CA ALA A 11 21.10 -5.18 10.07
C ALA A 11 20.41 -5.14 8.69
N SER A 12 21.19 -5.46 7.66
CA SER A 12 20.69 -5.80 6.34
C SER A 12 19.71 -6.94 6.50
N THR A 13 18.41 -6.63 6.47
CA THR A 13 17.41 -7.64 6.12
C THR A 13 17.77 -8.09 4.72
N LEU A 14 18.46 -9.23 4.63
CA LEU A 14 18.66 -9.95 3.39
C LEU A 14 17.27 -10.24 2.83
N VAL A 15 16.80 -9.35 1.95
CA VAL A 15 15.74 -9.67 1.00
C VAL A 15 16.28 -10.90 0.28
N GLN A 16 15.66 -12.06 0.52
CA GLN A 16 16.06 -13.27 -0.17
C GLN A 16 15.71 -12.98 -1.64
N ALA A 17 16.75 -12.67 -2.42
CA ALA A 17 16.58 -12.30 -3.81
C ALA A 17 15.77 -13.40 -4.49
N GLN A 18 14.75 -13.00 -5.22
CA GLN A 18 13.91 -13.90 -5.97
C GLN A 18 14.78 -14.88 -6.77
N ARG A 19 14.53 -16.21 -6.66
CA ARG A 19 15.40 -17.17 -7.36
C ARG A 19 15.36 -16.86 -8.85
N SER A 20 16.52 -16.71 -9.46
CA SER A 20 16.68 -16.40 -10.87
C SER A 20 16.54 -17.63 -11.77
N SER A 21 15.96 -18.73 -11.29
CA SER A 21 15.72 -19.94 -12.06
C SER A 21 14.63 -20.82 -11.43
N GLY A 22 14.07 -21.71 -12.22
CA GLY A 22 13.05 -22.69 -11.85
C GLY A 22 12.76 -23.68 -12.98
N THR A 23 11.77 -24.54 -12.77
CA THR A 23 11.28 -25.50 -13.75
C THR A 23 9.77 -25.43 -13.79
N TYR A 24 9.22 -24.97 -14.92
CA TYR A 24 7.79 -24.92 -15.12
C TYR A 24 7.25 -26.31 -15.45
N HIS A 25 6.21 -26.75 -14.75
CA HIS A 25 5.51 -28.00 -14.97
C HIS A 25 4.09 -27.72 -15.51
N PRO A 26 3.90 -27.61 -16.83
CA PRO A 26 2.58 -27.39 -17.40
C PRO A 26 1.67 -28.60 -17.18
N THR A 27 0.36 -28.38 -17.12
CA THR A 27 -0.66 -29.44 -16.93
C THR A 27 -0.58 -30.52 -18.02
N LYS A 28 -0.14 -30.13 -19.22
CA LYS A 28 0.13 -31.02 -20.36
C LYS A 28 1.50 -30.66 -20.91
N GLY A 29 2.31 -31.65 -21.30
CA GLY A 29 3.63 -31.42 -21.91
C GLY A 29 4.80 -31.67 -20.96
N GLN A 30 6.02 -31.41 -21.46
CA GLN A 30 7.24 -31.63 -20.70
C GLN A 30 7.55 -30.43 -19.79
N ALA A 31 8.22 -30.72 -18.68
CA ALA A 31 8.74 -29.69 -17.80
C ALA A 31 9.79 -28.84 -18.53
N VAL A 32 9.74 -27.52 -18.36
CA VAL A 32 10.64 -26.58 -19.04
C VAL A 32 11.42 -25.77 -18.01
N ALA A 33 12.74 -25.90 -18.05
CA ALA A 33 13.61 -25.09 -17.21
C ALA A 33 13.61 -23.63 -17.67
N TRP A 34 13.67 -22.70 -16.73
CA TRP A 34 13.83 -21.27 -17.00
C TRP A 34 14.87 -20.63 -16.08
N SER A 35 15.49 -19.55 -16.53
CA SER A 35 16.41 -18.75 -15.73
C SER A 35 16.48 -17.29 -16.18
N ILE A 36 16.99 -16.40 -15.32
CA ILE A 36 17.34 -15.03 -15.66
C ILE A 36 18.86 -14.96 -15.65
N ASN A 37 19.46 -14.66 -16.80
CA ASN A 37 20.91 -14.61 -16.93
C ASN A 37 21.50 -13.28 -16.39
N ALA A 38 22.83 -13.15 -16.44
CA ALA A 38 23.53 -11.94 -15.99
C ALA A 38 23.10 -10.67 -16.76
N ALA A 39 22.69 -10.82 -18.02
CA ALA A 39 22.16 -9.75 -18.87
C ALA A 39 20.67 -9.45 -18.63
N LYS A 40 20.08 -9.96 -17.53
CA LYS A 40 18.66 -9.77 -17.17
C LYS A 40 17.67 -10.28 -18.22
N THR A 41 18.11 -11.21 -19.06
CA THR A 41 17.25 -11.86 -20.08
C THR A 41 16.64 -13.12 -19.49
N LEU A 42 15.33 -13.32 -19.72
CA LEU A 42 14.66 -14.59 -19.42
C LEU A 42 15.13 -15.64 -20.44
N VAL A 43 15.65 -16.76 -19.96
CA VAL A 43 16.02 -17.95 -20.73
C VAL A 43 14.95 -18.99 -20.47
N TRP A 44 14.33 -19.53 -21.54
CA TRP A 44 13.26 -20.51 -21.49
C TRP A 44 13.65 -21.75 -22.30
N GLY A 45 13.72 -22.91 -21.66
CA GLY A 45 14.16 -24.15 -22.30
C GLY A 45 15.58 -24.06 -22.87
N GLY A 46 16.46 -23.28 -22.23
CA GLY A 46 17.83 -23.05 -22.69
C GLY A 46 17.99 -21.96 -23.77
N SER A 47 16.90 -21.38 -24.29
CA SER A 47 16.96 -20.32 -25.29
C SER A 47 16.54 -18.96 -24.71
N PRO A 48 17.19 -17.83 -25.08
CA PRO A 48 16.71 -16.50 -24.73
C PRO A 48 15.27 -16.28 -25.19
N TYR A 49 14.42 -15.82 -24.29
CA TYR A 49 13.03 -15.47 -24.53
C TYR A 49 12.85 -13.96 -24.41
N MET A 50 12.43 -13.34 -25.51
CA MET A 50 12.09 -11.93 -25.58
C MET A 50 10.61 -11.85 -26.02
N PRO A 51 9.68 -11.47 -25.13
CA PRO A 51 8.28 -11.34 -25.51
C PRO A 51 8.14 -10.15 -26.46
N VAL A 52 7.93 -10.43 -27.74
CA VAL A 52 7.56 -9.41 -28.74
C VAL A 52 6.09 -9.62 -29.07
N GLY A 53 5.25 -8.77 -28.48
CA GLY A 53 3.82 -9.04 -28.42
C GLY A 53 2.97 -7.82 -28.15
N VAL A 54 1.69 -8.06 -27.87
CA VAL A 54 0.73 -7.03 -27.49
C VAL A 54 0.05 -7.39 -26.17
N ARG A 55 -0.41 -6.37 -25.46
CA ARG A 55 -1.33 -6.53 -24.33
C ARG A 55 -2.75 -6.71 -24.88
N VAL A 56 -3.46 -7.71 -24.38
CA VAL A 56 -4.85 -8.00 -24.76
C VAL A 56 -5.73 -8.23 -23.54
N ASP A 57 -6.99 -7.87 -23.66
CA ASP A 57 -8.01 -8.29 -22.72
C ASP A 57 -8.18 -9.82 -22.78
N ALA A 58 -8.61 -10.43 -21.68
CA ALA A 58 -8.86 -11.88 -21.58
C ALA A 58 -10.03 -12.42 -22.43
N GLN A 59 -10.60 -11.60 -23.33
CA GLN A 59 -11.70 -12.04 -24.19
C GLN A 59 -11.16 -12.89 -25.36
N PRO A 60 -11.77 -14.05 -25.66
CA PRO A 60 -11.33 -14.92 -26.76
C PRO A 60 -11.21 -14.18 -28.10
N ALA A 61 -12.12 -13.25 -28.40
CA ALA A 61 -12.08 -12.45 -29.63
C ALA A 61 -10.79 -11.62 -29.77
N SER A 62 -10.34 -10.98 -28.69
CA SER A 62 -9.10 -10.19 -28.67
C SER A 62 -7.87 -11.06 -28.86
N ILE A 63 -7.85 -12.25 -28.24
CA ILE A 63 -6.77 -13.24 -28.39
C ILE A 63 -6.70 -13.75 -29.84
N GLN A 64 -7.84 -14.10 -30.44
CA GLN A 64 -7.91 -14.55 -31.83
C GLN A 64 -7.52 -13.45 -32.82
N ALA A 65 -7.89 -12.20 -32.55
CA ALA A 65 -7.46 -11.07 -33.37
C ALA A 65 -5.94 -10.88 -33.33
N ALA A 66 -5.31 -10.98 -32.15
CA ALA A 66 -3.85 -10.94 -32.03
C ALA A 66 -3.18 -12.08 -32.82
N LYS A 67 -3.72 -13.29 -32.73
CA LYS A 67 -3.24 -14.45 -33.51
C LYS A 67 -3.35 -14.22 -35.01
N ALA A 68 -4.49 -13.71 -35.49
CA ALA A 68 -4.73 -13.42 -36.90
C ALA A 68 -3.76 -12.33 -37.43
N ALA A 69 -3.32 -11.41 -36.57
CA ALA A 69 -2.29 -10.42 -36.88
C ALA A 69 -0.85 -11.00 -36.89
N GLY A 70 -0.68 -12.32 -36.70
CA GLY A 70 0.62 -12.98 -36.69
C GLY A 70 1.40 -12.86 -35.38
N ILE A 71 0.77 -12.35 -34.31
CA ILE A 71 1.41 -12.18 -33.01
C ILE A 71 1.46 -13.53 -32.29
N GLN A 72 2.61 -13.87 -31.71
CA GLN A 72 2.84 -15.16 -31.05
C GLN A 72 2.92 -15.04 -29.52
N ASP A 73 3.26 -13.85 -29.01
CA ASP A 73 3.38 -13.56 -27.58
C ASP A 73 2.35 -12.52 -27.17
N VAL A 74 1.66 -12.74 -26.06
CA VAL A 74 0.71 -11.77 -25.52
C VAL A 74 0.85 -11.60 -24.01
N LEU A 75 0.59 -10.39 -23.53
CA LEU A 75 0.32 -10.13 -22.12
C LEU A 75 -1.20 -10.12 -21.94
N VAL A 76 -1.75 -11.12 -21.27
CA VAL A 76 -3.19 -11.24 -21.06
C VAL A 76 -3.58 -10.71 -19.68
N GLU A 77 -4.59 -9.85 -19.65
CA GLU A 77 -5.09 -9.24 -18.41
C GLU A 77 -6.14 -10.12 -17.75
N LEU A 78 -5.82 -10.70 -16.58
CA LEU A 78 -6.72 -11.60 -15.86
C LEU A 78 -6.89 -11.14 -14.40
N PRO A 79 -8.11 -11.15 -13.83
CA PRO A 79 -8.32 -10.78 -12.43
C PRO A 79 -7.78 -11.87 -11.50
N ALA A 80 -7.36 -11.52 -10.27
CA ALA A 80 -6.83 -12.48 -9.31
C ALA A 80 -7.82 -13.60 -8.92
N GLY A 81 -9.14 -13.33 -9.01
CA GLY A 81 -10.21 -14.25 -8.63
C GLY A 81 -10.63 -15.29 -9.67
N GLY A 82 -9.89 -15.44 -10.78
CA GLY A 82 -10.17 -16.53 -11.74
C GLY A 82 -11.27 -16.25 -12.76
N THR A 83 -12.05 -15.17 -12.61
CA THR A 83 -13.13 -14.86 -13.56
C THR A 83 -12.61 -14.69 -14.98
N GLY A 84 -13.14 -15.49 -15.92
CA GLY A 84 -12.75 -15.46 -17.34
C GLY A 84 -11.46 -16.21 -17.68
N TRP A 85 -10.80 -16.86 -16.71
CA TRP A 85 -9.54 -17.58 -16.96
C TRP A 85 -9.71 -18.76 -17.91
N ASP A 86 -10.73 -19.60 -17.73
CA ASP A 86 -10.91 -20.82 -18.54
C ASP A 86 -11.05 -20.49 -20.03
N ASP A 87 -11.89 -19.52 -20.38
CA ASP A 87 -12.12 -19.13 -21.78
C ASP A 87 -10.86 -18.50 -22.40
N ALA A 88 -10.17 -17.65 -21.64
CA ALA A 88 -8.93 -17.02 -22.06
C ALA A 88 -7.82 -18.06 -22.30
N LEU A 89 -7.56 -18.92 -21.32
CA LEU A 89 -6.54 -19.96 -21.38
C LEU A 89 -6.86 -20.96 -22.50
N LYS A 90 -8.13 -21.38 -22.65
CA LYS A 90 -8.54 -22.25 -23.75
C LYS A 90 -8.27 -21.61 -25.12
N SER A 91 -8.53 -20.31 -25.29
CA SER A 91 -8.24 -19.59 -26.53
C SER A 91 -6.74 -19.46 -26.79
N LEU A 92 -5.95 -19.13 -25.77
CA LEU A 92 -4.48 -18.99 -25.86
C LEU A 92 -3.82 -20.32 -26.25
N GLU A 93 -4.15 -21.39 -25.52
CA GLU A 93 -3.58 -22.72 -25.74
C GLU A 93 -4.07 -23.33 -27.06
N GLY A 94 -5.35 -23.17 -27.39
CA GLY A 94 -5.91 -23.59 -28.68
C GLY A 94 -5.25 -22.90 -29.88
N SER A 95 -4.75 -21.68 -29.68
CA SER A 95 -4.02 -20.89 -30.70
C SER A 95 -2.50 -21.12 -30.67
N SER A 96 -2.02 -21.98 -29.77
CA SER A 96 -0.60 -22.24 -29.52
C SER A 96 0.21 -20.95 -29.28
N MET A 97 -0.39 -20.00 -28.55
CA MET A 97 0.26 -18.74 -28.21
C MET A 97 1.10 -18.86 -26.95
N ARG A 98 2.17 -18.08 -26.87
CA ARG A 98 2.94 -17.87 -25.64
C ARG A 98 2.35 -16.68 -24.91
N TYR A 99 2.27 -16.75 -23.58
CA TYR A 99 1.65 -15.66 -22.84
C TYR A 99 2.24 -15.44 -21.46
N LEU A 100 2.11 -14.19 -21.03
CA LEU A 100 2.31 -13.74 -19.66
C LEU A 100 0.93 -13.38 -19.11
N ILE A 101 0.67 -13.70 -17.84
CA ILE A 101 -0.56 -13.30 -17.17
C ILE A 101 -0.28 -12.04 -16.36
N GLU A 102 -0.96 -10.95 -16.65
CA GLU A 102 -0.99 -9.76 -15.79
C GLU A 102 -2.21 -9.79 -14.88
N ILE A 103 -2.00 -9.58 -13.57
CA ILE A 103 -3.11 -9.48 -12.64
C ILE A 103 -3.75 -8.09 -12.74
N SER A 104 -4.97 -8.04 -13.27
CA SER A 104 -5.66 -6.79 -13.60
C SER A 104 -6.60 -6.28 -12.50
N SER A 105 -6.92 -7.12 -11.50
CA SER A 105 -7.70 -6.70 -10.34
C SER A 105 -6.98 -5.61 -9.55
N LEU A 106 -7.73 -4.74 -8.87
CA LEU A 106 -7.14 -3.77 -7.95
C LEU A 106 -6.42 -4.49 -6.81
N ALA A 107 -5.27 -3.97 -6.42
CA ALA A 107 -4.61 -4.37 -5.19
C ALA A 107 -5.54 -4.11 -4.00
N PRO A 108 -5.54 -4.96 -2.96
CA PRO A 108 -6.26 -4.64 -1.73
C PRO A 108 -5.70 -3.33 -1.15
N MET A 109 -6.58 -2.41 -0.73
CA MET A 109 -6.17 -1.09 -0.25
C MET A 109 -6.29 -0.96 1.27
N ALA A 110 -5.26 -0.37 1.89
CA ALA A 110 -5.17 -0.22 3.34
C ALA A 110 -6.29 0.67 3.89
N LYS A 111 -6.86 0.28 5.03
CA LYS A 111 -7.74 1.16 5.82
C LYS A 111 -6.91 2.00 6.79
N GLY A 112 -7.27 3.27 6.96
CA GLY A 112 -6.48 4.21 7.74
C GLY A 112 -6.98 5.63 7.65
N TYR A 113 -6.13 6.56 8.05
CA TYR A 113 -6.43 7.99 8.08
C TYR A 113 -5.69 8.71 6.96
N ALA A 114 -6.41 9.50 6.17
CA ALA A 114 -5.81 10.39 5.17
C ALA A 114 -5.35 11.69 5.83
N ILE A 115 -4.05 11.97 5.75
CA ILE A 115 -3.40 13.15 6.32
C ILE A 115 -3.05 14.11 5.18
N GLU A 116 -4.09 14.74 4.63
CA GLU A 116 -3.97 15.69 3.52
C GLU A 116 -4.64 17.03 3.87
N PRO A 117 -4.11 17.79 4.84
CA PRO A 117 -4.73 19.03 5.33
C PRO A 117 -4.89 20.10 4.24
N GLN A 118 -4.10 20.04 3.17
CA GLN A 118 -4.25 20.90 1.99
C GLN A 118 -5.43 20.53 1.09
N ALA A 119 -5.81 19.25 1.02
CA ALA A 119 -6.92 18.77 0.21
C ALA A 119 -8.23 18.79 1.01
N TYR A 120 -8.14 18.49 2.30
CA TYR A 120 -9.28 18.40 3.22
C TYR A 120 -9.24 19.55 4.24
N SER A 121 -9.39 20.78 3.76
CA SER A 121 -9.56 21.95 4.62
C SER A 121 -10.60 22.94 4.09
N ILE A 122 -11.23 23.65 5.02
CA ILE A 122 -12.18 24.71 4.74
C ILE A 122 -11.71 25.96 5.48
N SER A 123 -11.24 26.95 4.71
CA SER A 123 -10.73 28.23 5.22
C SER A 123 -11.82 29.31 5.24
N GLY A 124 -11.49 30.50 5.77
CA GLY A 124 -12.38 31.66 5.73
C GLY A 124 -13.56 31.57 6.70
N ILE A 125 -13.41 30.87 7.82
CA ILE A 125 -14.48 30.74 8.83
C ILE A 125 -14.27 31.83 9.88
N THR A 126 -15.09 32.88 9.86
CA THR A 126 -15.07 34.01 10.82
C THR A 126 -16.34 34.13 11.65
N ALA A 127 -17.37 33.33 11.35
CA ALA A 127 -18.66 33.35 12.01
C ALA A 127 -19.27 31.93 12.03
N PRO A 128 -20.27 31.69 12.90
CA PRO A 128 -21.03 30.44 12.91
C PRO A 128 -21.56 30.07 11.52
N ARG A 129 -21.27 28.85 11.06
CA ARG A 129 -21.78 28.32 9.79
C ARG A 129 -21.96 26.81 9.83
N LYS A 130 -22.94 26.35 9.07
CA LYS A 130 -23.08 24.93 8.76
C LYS A 130 -22.16 24.56 7.61
N ILE A 131 -21.47 23.44 7.76
CA ILE A 131 -20.62 22.86 6.72
C ILE A 131 -21.22 21.53 6.31
N GLU A 132 -21.49 21.38 5.02
CA GLU A 132 -21.89 20.13 4.39
C GLU A 132 -20.87 19.77 3.31
N ALA A 133 -20.37 18.54 3.35
CA ALA A 133 -19.41 18.02 2.38
C ALA A 133 -19.64 16.52 2.16
N THR A 134 -19.26 16.02 0.98
CA THR A 134 -19.24 14.58 0.68
C THR A 134 -17.78 14.15 0.55
N ILE A 135 -17.40 13.14 1.32
CA ILE A 135 -16.07 12.53 1.33
C ILE A 135 -16.27 11.05 0.95
N PRO A 136 -16.23 10.71 -0.35
CA PRO A 136 -16.51 9.34 -0.81
C PRO A 136 -15.60 8.32 -0.15
N GLY A 137 -16.19 7.22 0.34
CA GLY A 137 -15.46 6.12 0.97
C GLY A 137 -14.98 6.36 2.40
N ALA A 138 -15.25 7.53 2.99
CA ALA A 138 -14.94 7.79 4.40
C ALA A 138 -16.02 7.20 5.33
N SER A 139 -15.60 6.49 6.37
CA SER A 139 -16.47 5.90 7.39
C SER A 139 -16.56 6.76 8.65
N SER A 140 -15.50 7.50 8.96
CA SER A 140 -15.45 8.46 10.04
C SER A 140 -14.53 9.61 9.68
N VAL A 141 -14.59 10.69 10.45
CA VAL A 141 -13.75 11.85 10.24
C VAL A 141 -13.41 12.51 11.56
N LEU A 142 -12.13 12.85 11.74
CA LEU A 142 -11.70 13.80 12.75
C LEU A 142 -11.73 15.19 12.12
N THR A 143 -12.36 16.13 12.80
CA THR A 143 -12.35 17.54 12.43
C THR A 143 -11.63 18.34 13.51
N VAL A 144 -10.76 19.25 13.09
CA VAL A 144 -10.03 20.13 13.99
C VAL A 144 -10.21 21.57 13.51
N LEU A 145 -10.87 22.38 14.32
CA LEU A 145 -11.01 23.81 14.08
C LEU A 145 -9.81 24.52 14.69
N VAL A 146 -9.07 25.24 13.85
CA VAL A 146 -7.87 25.98 14.26
C VAL A 146 -7.94 27.43 13.81
N THR A 147 -7.30 28.32 14.54
CA THR A 147 -7.04 29.70 14.11
C THR A 147 -6.02 29.70 12.96
N LYS A 148 -6.26 30.46 11.90
CA LYS A 148 -5.37 30.50 10.73
C LYS A 148 -4.00 31.11 11.02
N ARG A 149 -3.94 32.05 11.97
CA ARG A 149 -2.74 32.84 12.26
C ARG A 149 -1.62 32.00 12.89
N ASP A 150 -1.97 31.14 13.84
CA ASP A 150 -1.02 30.44 14.71
C ASP A 150 -1.36 28.94 14.88
N ASN A 151 -2.35 28.43 14.14
CA ASN A 151 -2.82 27.04 14.23
C ASN A 151 -3.25 26.62 15.64
N ASN A 152 -3.67 27.57 16.47
CA ASN A 152 -4.18 27.26 17.79
C ASN A 152 -5.47 26.45 17.68
N VAL A 153 -5.49 25.29 18.33
CA VAL A 153 -6.64 24.37 18.30
C VAL A 153 -7.75 24.92 19.17
N GLU A 154 -8.90 25.18 18.56
CA GLU A 154 -10.10 25.62 19.27
C GLU A 154 -11.01 24.43 19.61
N LYS A 155 -11.21 23.53 18.66
CA LYS A 155 -12.15 22.41 18.82
C LYS A 155 -11.72 21.19 18.05
N VAL A 156 -11.83 20.04 18.69
CA VAL A 156 -11.63 18.71 18.10
C VAL A 156 -12.97 17.98 18.14
N THR A 157 -13.36 17.35 17.04
CA THR A 157 -14.60 16.56 17.00
C THR A 157 -14.45 15.40 16.04
N ARG A 158 -14.73 14.18 16.50
CA ARG A 158 -14.83 13.01 15.65
C ARG A 158 -16.30 12.67 15.38
N ARG A 159 -16.61 12.29 14.13
CA ARG A 159 -17.94 11.84 13.73
C ARG A 159 -17.86 10.62 12.82
N THR A 160 -18.79 9.69 12.98
CA THR A 160 -19.07 8.68 11.97
C THR A 160 -19.83 9.32 10.82
N LEU A 161 -19.61 8.81 9.61
CA LEU A 161 -20.25 9.31 8.40
C LEU A 161 -21.15 8.22 7.80
N GLU A 162 -22.35 8.62 7.41
CA GLU A 162 -23.24 7.77 6.61
C GLU A 162 -23.02 8.12 5.14
N ASN A 163 -22.63 7.12 4.33
CA ASN A 163 -22.35 7.28 2.90
C ASN A 163 -21.37 8.43 2.58
N GLY A 164 -20.39 8.65 3.46
CA GLY A 164 -19.38 9.71 3.30
C GLY A 164 -19.91 11.13 3.47
N ARG A 165 -21.14 11.34 3.92
CA ARG A 165 -21.71 12.69 4.08
C ARG A 165 -21.36 13.29 5.44
N LEU A 166 -20.64 14.42 5.43
CA LEU A 166 -20.35 15.25 6.59
C LEU A 166 -21.35 16.40 6.68
N SER A 167 -21.94 16.57 7.86
CA SER A 167 -22.73 17.75 8.24
C SER A 167 -22.33 18.18 9.65
N ILE A 168 -21.76 19.38 9.79
CA ILE A 168 -21.29 19.90 11.07
C ILE A 168 -21.56 21.40 11.21
N ASP A 169 -22.02 21.81 12.40
CA ASP A 169 -22.10 23.21 12.78
C ASP A 169 -20.76 23.65 13.37
N VAL A 170 -20.11 24.59 12.69
CA VAL A 170 -18.86 25.21 13.13
C VAL A 170 -19.18 26.56 13.73
N ARG A 171 -18.74 26.77 14.96
CA ARG A 171 -18.96 28.02 15.71
C ARG A 171 -17.63 28.46 16.33
N PRO A 172 -16.89 29.37 15.67
CA PRO A 172 -15.69 29.97 16.23
C PRO A 172 -15.96 30.63 17.59
N LEU A 173 -15.00 30.59 18.51
CA LEU A 173 -15.08 31.26 19.81
C LEU A 173 -14.72 32.75 19.74
N ASN A 174 -14.07 33.19 18.65
CA ASN A 174 -13.67 34.57 18.42
C ASN A 174 -13.82 34.94 16.92
N ASP A 175 -13.54 36.20 16.61
CA ASP A 175 -13.69 36.82 15.29
C ASP A 175 -12.47 36.62 14.35
N LEU A 176 -11.43 35.91 14.82
CA LEU A 176 -10.29 35.59 13.97
C LEU A 176 -10.71 34.65 12.83
N GLU A 177 -9.92 34.62 11.76
CA GLU A 177 -10.12 33.65 10.69
C GLU A 177 -9.70 32.25 11.15
N HIS A 178 -10.60 31.28 10.98
CA HIS A 178 -10.37 29.88 11.29
C HIS A 178 -10.31 29.01 10.03
N ILE A 179 -9.63 27.87 10.17
CA ILE A 179 -9.58 26.78 9.20
C ILE A 179 -10.16 25.54 9.89
N LEU A 180 -11.12 24.89 9.24
CA LEU A 180 -11.54 23.54 9.61
C LEU A 180 -10.68 22.54 8.85
N LEU A 181 -9.82 21.80 9.56
CA LEU A 181 -9.06 20.68 9.04
C LEU A 181 -9.88 19.40 9.19
N ILE A 182 -9.83 18.54 8.17
CA ILE A 182 -10.66 17.34 8.07
C ILE A 182 -9.73 16.16 7.78
N TYR A 183 -9.74 15.15 8.65
CA TYR A 183 -8.90 13.94 8.55
C TYR A 183 -9.81 12.70 8.47
N PRO A 184 -10.16 12.24 7.26
CA PRO A 184 -11.08 11.13 7.09
C PRO A 184 -10.41 9.78 7.38
N GLU A 185 -11.16 8.88 8.00
CA GLU A 185 -10.86 7.45 8.01
C GLU A 185 -11.48 6.80 6.78
N MET A 186 -10.66 6.23 5.91
CA MET A 186 -11.09 5.66 4.63
C MET A 186 -10.13 4.57 4.16
N ARG A 187 -10.45 3.95 3.01
CA ARG A 187 -9.47 3.13 2.28
C ARG A 187 -8.56 4.02 1.45
N SER A 188 -7.27 3.72 1.47
CA SER A 188 -6.30 4.41 0.62
C SER A 188 -6.59 4.15 -0.86
N LEU A 189 -6.14 5.04 -1.73
CA LEU A 189 -6.09 4.81 -3.17
C LEU A 189 -4.68 4.39 -3.63
N GLU A 190 -3.67 4.78 -2.86
CA GLU A 190 -2.26 4.68 -3.26
C GLU A 190 -1.52 3.58 -2.46
N GLN A 191 -1.94 3.35 -1.22
CA GLN A 191 -1.26 2.42 -0.33
C GLN A 191 -2.01 1.07 -0.26
N PRO A 192 -1.39 -0.02 -0.78
CA PRO A 192 -1.98 -1.34 -0.65
C PRO A 192 -2.03 -1.76 0.83
N ASP A 193 -2.99 -2.61 1.14
CA ASP A 193 -3.07 -3.28 2.42
C ASP A 193 -2.00 -4.36 2.48
N LEU A 194 -1.06 -4.20 3.41
CA LEU A 194 0.05 -5.14 3.62
C LEU A 194 -0.19 -6.06 4.83
N TRP A 195 -1.33 -5.92 5.51
CA TRP A 195 -1.55 -6.56 6.81
C TRP A 195 -2.80 -7.43 6.85
N GLU A 196 -3.97 -6.92 6.43
CA GLU A 196 -5.22 -7.68 6.57
C GLU A 196 -5.55 -8.39 5.25
N ALA A 197 -5.82 -7.64 4.19
CA ALA A 197 -6.34 -8.20 2.94
C ALA A 197 -5.28 -8.83 2.00
N MET A 198 -3.99 -8.71 2.32
CA MET A 198 -2.92 -9.23 1.46
C MET A 198 -2.88 -10.76 1.41
N ASP A 199 -3.13 -11.41 2.54
CA ASP A 199 -3.12 -12.88 2.61
C ASP A 199 -4.32 -13.47 1.85
N GLU A 200 -5.49 -12.85 1.95
CA GLU A 200 -6.67 -13.22 1.17
C GLU A 200 -6.44 -13.05 -0.35
N HIS A 201 -5.81 -11.94 -0.76
CA HIS A 201 -5.43 -11.72 -2.17
C HIS A 201 -4.47 -12.80 -2.67
N ARG A 202 -3.43 -13.12 -1.88
CA ARG A 202 -2.49 -14.21 -2.19
C ARG A 202 -3.23 -15.53 -2.37
N ASP A 203 -4.07 -15.90 -1.42
CA ASP A 203 -4.74 -17.20 -1.41
C ASP A 203 -5.74 -17.31 -2.56
N THR A 204 -6.43 -16.22 -2.87
CA THR A 204 -7.33 -16.11 -4.03
C THR A 204 -6.56 -16.33 -5.35
N LEU A 205 -5.44 -15.63 -5.53
CA LEU A 205 -4.62 -15.77 -6.74
C LEU A 205 -3.99 -17.16 -6.87
N VAL A 206 -3.42 -17.69 -5.79
CA VAL A 206 -2.83 -19.04 -5.77
C VAL A 206 -3.90 -20.10 -6.06
N THR A 207 -5.10 -19.93 -5.51
CA THR A 207 -6.23 -20.83 -5.77
C THR A 207 -6.63 -20.78 -7.24
N SER A 208 -6.78 -19.60 -7.83
CA SER A 208 -7.10 -19.43 -9.25
C SER A 208 -6.04 -20.07 -10.16
N LEU A 209 -4.76 -19.86 -9.87
CA LEU A 209 -3.65 -20.48 -10.60
C LEU A 209 -3.71 -22.02 -10.57
N LYS A 210 -4.05 -22.60 -9.42
CA LYS A 210 -4.17 -24.05 -9.25
C LYS A 210 -5.42 -24.62 -9.92
N GLN A 211 -6.55 -23.92 -9.82
CA GLN A 211 -7.84 -24.38 -10.34
C GLN A 211 -7.87 -24.36 -11.87
N HIS A 212 -7.40 -23.26 -12.48
CA HIS A 212 -7.41 -23.09 -13.94
C HIS A 212 -6.20 -23.72 -14.63
N ALA A 213 -5.13 -24.00 -13.87
CA ALA A 213 -3.96 -24.77 -14.27
C ALA A 213 -3.42 -24.41 -15.68
N PRO A 214 -2.81 -23.22 -15.84
CA PRO A 214 -2.29 -22.73 -17.12
C PRO A 214 -1.46 -23.76 -17.89
N GLY A 215 -1.52 -23.70 -19.22
CA GLY A 215 -0.90 -24.68 -20.10
C GLY A 215 0.51 -24.31 -20.57
N ILE A 216 0.97 -25.01 -21.61
CA ILE A 216 2.36 -24.93 -22.12
C ILE A 216 2.74 -23.53 -22.62
N GLY A 217 1.77 -22.67 -22.91
CA GLY A 217 2.00 -21.31 -23.38
C GLY A 217 2.46 -20.35 -22.29
N LEU A 218 2.26 -20.64 -21.00
CA LEU A 218 2.60 -19.73 -19.91
C LEU A 218 4.11 -19.47 -19.82
N ARG A 219 4.51 -18.21 -19.71
CA ARG A 219 5.91 -17.76 -19.58
C ARG A 219 6.20 -16.99 -18.30
N GLY A 220 5.17 -16.66 -17.52
CA GLY A 220 5.33 -15.86 -16.31
C GLY A 220 4.06 -15.12 -15.89
N ILE A 221 4.13 -14.56 -14.69
CA ILE A 221 3.08 -13.74 -14.08
C ILE A 221 3.64 -12.35 -13.83
N VAL A 222 2.90 -11.32 -14.20
CA VAL A 222 3.28 -9.92 -14.10
C VAL A 222 2.33 -9.21 -13.16
N ASN A 223 2.87 -8.31 -12.35
CA ASN A 223 2.16 -7.49 -11.39
C ASN A 223 1.24 -8.31 -10.46
N PRO A 224 1.78 -9.30 -9.71
CA PRO A 224 0.97 -10.22 -8.90
C PRO A 224 0.14 -9.54 -7.81
N LEU A 225 0.51 -8.32 -7.41
CA LEU A 225 -0.23 -7.52 -6.44
C LEU A 225 -1.54 -6.97 -7.03
N GLY A 226 -1.62 -6.85 -8.35
CA GLY A 226 -2.71 -6.16 -9.03
C GLY A 226 -2.43 -4.69 -9.23
N ARG A 227 -3.41 -3.96 -9.76
CA ARG A 227 -3.28 -2.54 -10.08
C ARG A 227 -3.39 -1.69 -8.82
N THR A 228 -2.46 -0.76 -8.65
CA THR A 228 -2.63 0.34 -7.70
C THR A 228 -3.07 1.60 -8.44
N MET A 229 -3.90 2.43 -7.80
CA MET A 229 -4.21 3.76 -8.34
C MET A 229 -3.07 4.70 -7.97
N ALA A 230 -1.86 4.40 -8.43
CA ALA A 230 -0.70 5.23 -8.15
C ALA A 230 -0.73 6.48 -9.04
N LEU A 231 -1.10 7.63 -8.48
CA LEU A 231 -0.59 8.91 -8.97
C LEU A 231 0.84 9.04 -8.44
N ALA A 232 1.79 9.44 -9.28
CA ALA A 232 3.19 9.56 -8.91
C ALA A 232 3.38 10.52 -7.71
N ARG A 233 3.36 10.00 -6.48
CA ARG A 233 3.58 10.75 -5.26
C ARG A 233 4.70 10.10 -4.47
N THR A 234 5.66 10.93 -4.07
CA THR A 234 6.86 10.53 -3.35
C THR A 234 6.70 10.56 -1.83
N GLU A 235 5.58 11.10 -1.32
CA GLU A 235 5.36 11.30 0.12
C GLU A 235 4.18 10.45 0.64
N ILE A 236 4.43 9.70 1.71
CA ILE A 236 3.36 9.01 2.45
C ILE A 236 2.53 10.06 3.20
N ARG A 237 1.22 10.04 2.97
CA ARG A 237 0.22 10.92 3.59
C ARG A 237 -0.96 10.14 4.15
N PHE A 238 -0.74 8.87 4.40
CA PHE A 238 -1.75 7.94 4.87
C PHE A 238 -1.18 7.12 6.03
N VAL A 239 -1.95 6.97 7.09
CA VAL A 239 -1.55 6.21 8.27
C VAL A 239 -2.50 5.02 8.41
N PRO A 240 -2.04 3.79 8.13
CA PRO A 240 -2.88 2.61 8.32
C PRO A 240 -3.39 2.53 9.75
N SER A 241 -4.65 2.10 9.92
CA SER A 241 -5.28 2.02 11.24
C SER A 241 -5.42 0.59 11.77
N SER A 242 -5.04 -0.43 10.99
CA SER A 242 -5.22 -1.84 11.33
C SER A 242 -4.43 -2.26 12.58
N PRO A 243 -4.94 -3.19 13.40
CA PRO A 243 -4.22 -3.69 14.57
C PRO A 243 -2.84 -4.28 14.24
N TYR A 244 -2.72 -4.98 13.10
CA TYR A 244 -1.46 -5.57 12.65
C TYR A 244 -0.42 -4.53 12.24
N PHE A 245 -0.81 -3.42 11.62
CA PHE A 245 0.11 -2.31 11.38
C PHE A 245 0.62 -1.73 12.70
N ARG A 246 -0.28 -1.48 13.66
CA ARG A 246 0.09 -0.96 14.99
C ARG A 246 1.05 -1.91 15.71
N PHE A 247 0.81 -3.21 15.62
CA PHE A 247 1.72 -4.21 16.17
C PHE A 247 3.11 -4.15 15.54
N GLU A 248 3.21 -4.11 14.20
CA GLU A 248 4.52 -4.00 13.54
C GLU A 248 5.21 -2.67 13.84
N LEU A 249 4.46 -1.56 13.93
CA LEU A 249 5.00 -0.26 14.32
C LEU A 249 5.52 -0.29 15.75
N LYS A 250 4.76 -0.83 16.70
CA LYS A 250 5.21 -1.05 18.08
C LYS A 250 6.53 -1.81 18.12
N THR A 251 6.61 -2.98 17.47
CA THR A 251 7.82 -3.80 17.45
C THR A 251 9.01 -3.07 16.83
N TYR A 252 8.77 -2.28 15.79
CA TYR A 252 9.80 -1.44 15.18
C TYR A 252 10.31 -0.38 16.18
N LEU A 253 9.41 0.32 16.87
CA LEU A 253 9.75 1.36 17.84
C LEU A 253 10.51 0.78 19.05
N GLU A 254 10.06 -0.36 19.58
CA GLU A 254 10.73 -1.11 20.66
C GLU A 254 12.18 -1.45 20.28
N LYS A 255 12.38 -1.98 19.07
CA LYS A 255 13.70 -2.35 18.57
C LYS A 255 14.60 -1.14 18.35
N LYS A 256 14.06 -0.05 17.80
CA LYS A 256 14.81 1.14 17.40
C LYS A 256 15.17 2.04 18.58
N TYR A 257 14.21 2.34 19.44
CA TYR A 257 14.36 3.36 20.49
C TYR A 257 14.62 2.78 21.89
N ARG A 258 14.32 1.49 22.12
CA ARG A 258 14.52 0.77 23.39
C ARG A 258 13.68 1.24 24.57
N SER A 259 13.34 2.52 24.67
CA SER A 259 12.41 3.06 25.67
C SER A 259 11.41 4.06 25.06
N VAL A 260 10.27 4.23 25.73
CA VAL A 260 9.19 5.14 25.30
C VAL A 260 9.66 6.58 25.34
N GLU A 261 10.47 6.96 26.33
CA GLU A 261 10.98 8.33 26.48
C GLU A 261 11.94 8.70 25.34
N VAL A 262 12.75 7.75 24.87
CA VAL A 262 13.63 7.95 23.71
C VAL A 262 12.80 8.11 22.44
N ALA A 263 11.74 7.30 22.27
CA ALA A 263 10.83 7.42 21.14
C ALA A 263 10.07 8.77 21.15
N GLN A 264 9.53 9.18 22.30
CA GLN A 264 8.87 10.49 22.48
C GLN A 264 9.82 11.64 22.11
N ARG A 265 11.08 11.60 22.59
CA ARG A 265 12.11 12.58 22.21
C ARG A 265 12.40 12.57 20.71
N ALA A 266 12.50 11.40 20.08
CA ALA A 266 12.70 11.27 18.63
C ALA A 266 11.50 11.80 17.83
N TRP A 267 10.29 11.71 18.38
CA TRP A 267 9.07 12.28 17.82
C TRP A 267 8.86 13.74 18.26
N SER A 268 9.84 14.34 18.95
CA SER A 268 9.79 15.71 19.44
C SER A 268 8.50 16.05 20.19
N MET A 269 8.05 15.11 21.02
CA MET A 269 6.85 15.22 21.84
C MET A 269 7.17 14.89 23.30
N SER A 270 6.28 15.26 24.20
CA SER A 270 6.32 14.85 25.60
C SER A 270 4.90 14.61 26.09
N SER A 271 4.65 13.45 26.69
CA SER A 271 3.37 13.14 27.31
C SER A 271 3.54 12.17 28.46
N ASN A 272 2.97 12.52 29.61
CA ASN A 272 2.93 11.67 30.80
C ASN A 272 1.85 10.58 30.70
N ALA A 273 0.91 10.71 29.76
CA ALA A 273 -0.18 9.77 29.55
C ALA A 273 0.24 8.54 28.74
N LEU A 274 1.26 8.68 27.87
CA LEU A 274 1.74 7.62 26.99
C LEU A 274 2.90 6.89 27.66
N LYS A 275 2.66 5.66 28.12
CA LYS A 275 3.61 4.90 28.94
C LYS A 275 4.18 3.68 28.24
N THR A 276 3.58 3.28 27.13
CA THR A 276 3.90 2.04 26.41
C THR A 276 4.17 2.31 24.93
N PHE A 277 4.82 1.38 24.24
CA PHE A 277 4.98 1.46 22.79
C PHE A 277 3.65 1.21 22.05
N ASP A 278 2.69 0.49 22.65
CA ASP A 278 1.33 0.42 22.13
C ASP A 278 0.68 1.81 22.09
N ASP A 279 0.93 2.64 23.12
CA ASP A 279 0.42 4.01 23.16
C ASP A 279 0.95 4.87 22.02
N LEU A 280 2.22 4.69 21.66
CA LEU A 280 2.85 5.41 20.55
C LEU A 280 2.41 4.90 19.18
N ALA A 281 2.29 3.57 19.03
CA ALA A 281 2.01 2.93 17.74
C ALA A 281 0.60 3.19 17.19
N ARG A 282 -0.31 3.72 18.01
CA ARG A 282 -1.65 4.17 17.59
C ARG A 282 -1.72 5.65 17.20
N LEU A 283 -0.70 6.45 17.53
CA LEU A 283 -0.73 7.88 17.26
C LEU A 283 -0.69 8.17 15.76
N CYS A 284 -1.39 9.22 15.38
CA CYS A 284 -1.53 9.63 13.99
C CYS A 284 -1.08 11.09 13.85
N PRO A 285 -0.03 11.41 13.08
CA PRO A 285 0.34 12.79 12.82
C PRO A 285 -0.76 13.53 12.05
N LEU A 286 -1.07 14.75 12.47
CA LEU A 286 -2.06 15.61 11.82
C LEU A 286 -1.44 16.58 10.80
N TRP A 287 -0.27 16.24 10.28
CA TRP A 287 0.45 17.02 9.28
C TRP A 287 1.08 16.12 8.21
N ALA A 288 1.32 16.68 7.03
CA ALA A 288 2.14 16.07 5.99
C ALA A 288 3.01 17.15 5.36
N GLY A 289 4.33 16.91 5.29
CA GLY A 289 5.29 17.93 4.90
C GLY A 289 5.22 19.14 5.86
N ASP A 290 5.00 20.33 5.32
CA ASP A 290 4.84 21.59 6.05
C ASP A 290 3.37 21.98 6.29
N LYS A 291 2.40 21.13 5.92
CA LYS A 291 0.97 21.41 6.00
C LYS A 291 0.29 20.64 7.12
N GLY A 292 -0.66 21.29 7.81
CA GLY A 292 -1.40 20.72 8.94
C GLY A 292 -1.03 21.39 10.26
N ILE A 293 -1.25 20.67 11.37
CA ILE A 293 -0.96 21.16 12.73
C ILE A 293 0.12 20.32 13.42
N PRO A 294 0.92 20.93 14.32
CA PRO A 294 2.02 20.29 15.05
C PRO A 294 1.51 19.38 16.19
N GLU A 295 0.57 18.49 15.88
CA GLU A 295 -0.14 17.66 16.86
C GLU A 295 -0.20 16.21 16.38
N LEU A 296 0.02 15.29 17.32
CA LEU A 296 -0.25 13.88 17.16
C LEU A 296 -1.62 13.58 17.75
N TRP A 297 -2.50 13.00 16.95
CA TRP A 297 -3.81 12.58 17.40
C TRP A 297 -3.78 11.14 17.91
N ASP A 298 -4.47 10.93 19.02
CA ASP A 298 -4.75 9.63 19.59
C ASP A 298 -6.20 9.18 19.26
N PRO A 299 -6.40 8.21 18.35
CA PRO A 299 -7.72 7.81 17.93
C PRO A 299 -8.56 7.04 18.96
N SER A 300 -8.04 6.72 20.14
CA SER A 300 -8.84 6.01 21.16
C SER A 300 -9.63 6.95 22.07
N ASN A 301 -9.15 8.18 22.25
CA ASN A 301 -9.69 9.15 23.20
C ASN A 301 -9.76 10.58 22.62
N ASP A 302 -9.39 10.75 21.36
CA ASP A 302 -9.35 12.02 20.62
C ASP A 302 -8.44 13.10 21.22
N GLN A 303 -7.47 12.71 22.04
CA GLN A 303 -6.46 13.65 22.55
C GLN A 303 -5.47 14.06 21.47
N LEU A 304 -5.08 15.33 21.50
CA LEU A 304 -3.97 15.86 20.70
C LEU A 304 -2.75 16.03 21.60
N ILE A 305 -1.60 15.59 21.11
CA ILE A 305 -0.32 15.71 21.79
C ILE A 305 0.65 16.55 20.94
N PRO A 306 1.17 17.67 21.47
CA PRO A 306 2.05 18.54 20.73
C PRO A 306 3.32 17.83 20.26
N SER A 307 3.73 18.10 19.02
CA SER A 307 4.93 17.55 18.39
C SER A 307 5.53 18.53 17.38
N ASP A 308 6.85 18.69 17.39
CA ASP A 308 7.54 19.55 16.42
C ASP A 308 7.55 18.93 15.01
N LEU A 309 6.88 19.60 14.05
CA LEU A 309 6.76 19.17 12.65
C LEU A 309 8.10 18.89 11.96
N LYS A 310 9.13 19.70 12.23
CA LYS A 310 10.42 19.69 11.52
C LYS A 310 11.40 18.70 12.14
N ARG A 311 11.27 18.45 13.44
CA ARG A 311 12.19 17.59 14.20
C ARG A 311 11.64 16.18 14.41
N SER A 312 10.33 16.00 14.33
CA SER A 312 9.69 14.70 14.55
C SER A 312 10.09 13.68 13.49
N SER A 313 10.47 12.49 13.95
CA SER A 313 10.81 11.35 13.08
C SER A 313 9.63 10.42 12.79
N ILE A 314 8.41 10.71 13.26
CA ILE A 314 7.26 9.81 13.15
C ILE A 314 6.96 9.39 11.70
N TRP A 315 6.96 10.32 10.76
CA TRP A 315 6.71 10.00 9.35
C TRP A 315 7.79 9.11 8.75
N LYS A 316 9.04 9.26 9.20
CA LYS A 316 10.15 8.39 8.80
C LYS A 316 9.93 6.98 9.35
N ASP A 317 9.52 6.86 10.61
CA ASP A 317 9.25 5.57 11.23
C ASP A 317 8.08 4.84 10.57
N ILE A 318 6.97 5.54 10.31
CA ILE A 318 5.83 5.00 9.57
C ILE A 318 6.28 4.52 8.18
N ARG A 319 7.06 5.33 7.45
CA ARG A 319 7.60 4.96 6.13
C ARG A 319 8.48 3.72 6.18
N ASP A 320 9.38 3.64 7.16
CA ASP A 320 10.28 2.51 7.32
C ASP A 320 9.50 1.22 7.58
N VAL A 321 8.45 1.28 8.40
CA VAL A 321 7.56 0.13 8.68
C VAL A 321 6.77 -0.27 7.44
N VAL A 322 6.12 0.68 6.76
CA VAL A 322 5.35 0.42 5.53
C VAL A 322 6.27 -0.19 4.45
N SER A 323 7.44 0.40 4.21
CA SER A 323 8.40 -0.10 3.22
C SER A 323 8.91 -1.50 3.56
N SER A 324 9.23 -1.74 4.84
CA SER A 324 9.72 -3.04 5.29
C SER A 324 8.64 -4.11 5.22
N ALA A 325 7.39 -3.77 5.57
CA ALA A 325 6.24 -4.65 5.42
C ALA A 325 6.02 -4.97 3.94
N GLY A 326 6.07 -3.97 3.07
CA GLY A 326 5.88 -4.10 1.62
C GLY A 326 6.87 -5.09 1.02
N ALA A 327 8.16 -4.92 1.28
CA ALA A 327 9.19 -5.84 0.81
C ALA A 327 8.95 -7.28 1.28
N ARG A 328 8.68 -7.49 2.58
CA ARG A 328 8.45 -8.83 3.14
C ARG A 328 7.20 -9.49 2.55
N ARG A 329 6.10 -8.75 2.42
CA ARG A 329 4.81 -9.29 1.98
C ARG A 329 4.80 -9.56 0.47
N TYR A 330 5.39 -8.67 -0.33
CA TYR A 330 5.60 -8.92 -1.75
C TYR A 330 6.48 -10.15 -2.01
N GLN A 331 7.56 -10.32 -1.23
CA GLN A 331 8.39 -11.52 -1.30
C GLN A 331 7.59 -12.79 -0.95
N ARG A 332 6.73 -12.76 0.06
CA ARG A 332 5.85 -13.89 0.41
C ARG A 332 4.84 -14.21 -0.70
N LEU A 333 4.21 -13.18 -1.27
CA LEU A 333 3.29 -13.33 -2.41
C LEU A 333 3.97 -14.02 -3.59
N THR A 334 5.09 -13.45 -4.05
CA THR A 334 5.85 -13.99 -5.18
C THR A 334 6.35 -15.41 -4.91
N THR A 335 6.79 -15.71 -3.69
CA THR A 335 7.18 -17.08 -3.29
C THR A 335 6.00 -18.05 -3.36
N ALA A 336 4.83 -17.67 -2.86
CA ALA A 336 3.64 -18.53 -2.86
C ALA A 336 3.14 -18.83 -4.28
N ILE A 337 3.13 -17.80 -5.15
CA ILE A 337 2.80 -17.97 -6.57
C ILE A 337 3.79 -18.94 -7.24
N ARG A 338 5.08 -18.79 -6.98
CA ARG A 338 6.10 -19.69 -7.52
C ARG A 338 5.99 -21.12 -7.01
N GLN A 339 5.59 -21.32 -5.76
CA GLN A 339 5.31 -22.66 -5.26
C GLN A 339 4.09 -23.29 -5.95
N ALA A 340 3.17 -22.49 -6.49
CA ALA A 340 1.99 -22.97 -7.18
C ALA A 340 2.24 -23.31 -8.66
N THR A 341 3.01 -22.48 -9.38
CA THR A 341 3.17 -22.61 -10.84
C THR A 341 4.62 -22.57 -11.33
N ASP A 342 5.63 -22.41 -10.47
CA ASP A 342 7.08 -22.27 -10.75
C ASP A 342 7.44 -21.65 -12.11
N VAL A 343 6.88 -20.47 -12.37
CA VAL A 343 7.22 -19.57 -13.47
C VAL A 343 7.91 -18.30 -12.94
N PRO A 344 8.54 -17.50 -13.82
CA PRO A 344 8.94 -16.13 -13.47
C PRO A 344 7.74 -15.32 -12.95
N VAL A 345 7.96 -14.52 -11.90
CA VAL A 345 6.97 -13.58 -11.37
C VAL A 345 7.62 -12.20 -11.37
N VAL A 346 6.98 -11.16 -11.92
CA VAL A 346 7.59 -9.84 -12.08
C VAL A 346 6.72 -8.79 -11.43
#